data_AF-A0A7Y3XC01-F1
#
_entry.id   AF-A0A7Y3XC01-F1
#
_cell.length_a   1.000
_cell.length_b   1.000
_cell.length_c   1.000
_cell.angle_alpha   90.00
_cell.angle_beta   90.00
_cell.angle_gamma   90.00
#
_symmetry.space_group_name_H-M   'P 1'
#
loop_
_entity.id
_entity.type
_entity.pdbx_description
1 polymer ?
#
loop_
_entity_poly.entity_id
_entity_poly.type
_entity_poly.pdbx_seq_one_letter_code
_entity_poly.pdbx_strand_id
1 'polypeptide(L)'
;MSKRGKHPNSLSNLEPFLLGNQAARKHGGYARHFDPTIAEQIEQSDGNNIERIESLIRLEQMRLHSVLQTKARYDARGEYNELSASDLELSEVTSGADGTLTKRQRPNFEQVIDRNVGRLLALIAEQERIAASPAHVASRLSEVLDEAQASGMSAADTAEQCERAGIAPPFSLQQRVRAELALVEPPEPEGGVTDDELERLSAEYQEEVEGEVAWLEQRREEVARMHESKQQEKQGQ
;
A
#
# COMPACT_ATOMS: atom_id res chain seq x y z
N MET A 1 4.73 41.47 6.48
CA MET A 1 5.11 40.04 6.60
C MET A 1 6.62 39.90 6.44
N SER A 2 7.30 39.41 7.48
CA SER A 2 8.76 39.40 7.59
C SER A 2 9.40 38.41 6.59
N LYS A 3 10.31 38.89 5.74
CA LYS A 3 11.07 38.09 4.75
C LYS A 3 12.13 37.16 5.40
N ARG A 4 12.12 36.98 6.73
CA ARG A 4 13.15 36.25 7.49
C ARG A 4 13.20 34.74 7.22
N GLY A 5 12.19 34.14 6.59
CA GLY A 5 12.17 32.69 6.26
C GLY A 5 12.69 32.31 4.88
N LYS A 6 13.10 33.28 4.04
CA LYS A 6 13.48 33.05 2.63
C LYS A 6 14.99 32.89 2.40
N HIS A 7 15.80 33.01 3.45
CA HIS A 7 17.24 32.87 3.32
C HIS A 7 17.62 31.38 3.20
N PRO A 8 18.48 30.95 2.26
CA PRO A 8 18.83 29.54 2.04
C PRO A 8 19.32 28.79 3.29
N ASN A 9 19.93 29.50 4.23
CA ASN A 9 20.46 28.96 5.50
C ASN A 9 19.51 29.14 6.72
N SER A 10 18.23 29.47 6.51
CA SER A 10 17.26 29.56 7.61
C SER A 10 16.94 28.16 8.17
N LEU A 11 16.75 28.02 9.48
CA LEU A 11 16.30 26.77 10.12
C LEU A 11 14.98 26.26 9.52
N SER A 12 14.14 27.18 9.01
CA SER A 12 12.92 26.85 8.25
C SER A 12 13.16 26.13 6.91
N ASN A 13 14.41 25.93 6.50
CA ASN A 13 14.78 25.16 5.31
C ASN A 13 15.37 23.79 5.65
N LEU A 14 15.46 23.43 6.93
CA LEU A 14 15.89 22.09 7.36
C LEU A 14 14.79 21.06 7.11
N GLU A 15 13.53 21.47 7.23
CA GLU A 15 12.40 20.59 6.94
C GLU A 15 12.18 20.50 5.42
N PRO A 16 12.12 19.28 4.84
CA PRO A 16 11.96 19.07 3.41
C PRO A 16 10.71 19.72 2.82
N PHE A 17 9.64 19.79 3.58
CA PHE A 17 8.29 20.11 3.11
C PHE A 17 7.93 21.61 3.22
N LEU A 18 8.77 22.43 3.85
CA LEU A 18 8.53 23.86 4.02
C LEU A 18 8.81 24.68 2.76
N LEU A 19 7.98 25.71 2.53
CA LEU A 19 8.04 26.63 1.37
C LEU A 19 9.41 27.33 1.22
N GLY A 20 10.09 27.62 2.32
CA GLY A 20 11.42 28.24 2.30
C GLY A 20 12.48 27.39 1.60
N ASN A 21 12.38 26.07 1.75
CA ASN A 21 13.27 25.11 1.12
C ASN A 21 13.05 25.06 -0.40
N GLN A 22 11.79 25.14 -0.85
CA GLN A 22 11.49 25.18 -2.28
C GLN A 22 11.98 26.47 -2.96
N ALA A 23 11.84 27.62 -2.30
CA ALA A 23 12.36 28.89 -2.81
C ALA A 23 13.90 28.89 -2.92
N ALA A 24 14.59 28.32 -1.92
CA ALA A 24 16.04 28.15 -1.95
C ALA A 24 16.51 27.22 -3.09
N ARG A 25 15.64 26.31 -3.57
CA ARG A 25 15.95 25.42 -4.70
C ARG A 25 15.59 26.01 -6.05
N LYS A 26 14.53 26.81 -6.14
CA LYS A 26 14.17 27.57 -7.35
C LYS A 26 15.25 28.62 -7.68
N HIS A 27 15.85 29.24 -6.66
CA HIS A 27 16.74 30.39 -6.84
C HIS A 27 18.16 30.19 -6.29
N GLY A 28 18.48 29.03 -5.73
CA GLY A 28 19.81 28.75 -5.18
C GLY A 28 20.82 28.30 -6.22
N GLY A 29 22.08 28.15 -5.81
CA GLY A 29 23.19 27.77 -6.70
C GLY A 29 23.01 26.45 -7.43
N TYR A 30 22.15 25.55 -6.93
CA TYR A 30 21.83 24.26 -7.56
C TYR A 30 20.72 24.35 -8.61
N ALA A 31 19.98 25.45 -8.69
CA ALA A 31 18.89 25.65 -9.65
C ALA A 31 19.40 25.49 -11.10
N ARG A 32 20.66 25.84 -11.34
CA ARG A 32 21.35 25.74 -12.64
C ARG A 32 21.45 24.31 -13.20
N HIS A 33 21.24 23.29 -12.39
CA HIS A 33 21.33 21.88 -12.80
C HIS A 33 19.97 21.26 -13.11
N PHE A 34 18.88 22.02 -12.97
CA PHE A 34 17.53 21.56 -13.28
C PHE A 34 17.02 22.22 -14.54
N ASP A 35 16.19 21.49 -15.30
CA ASP A 35 15.45 22.07 -16.41
C ASP A 35 14.55 23.23 -15.92
N PRO A 36 14.55 24.40 -16.59
CA PRO A 36 13.69 25.53 -16.24
C PRO A 36 12.21 25.18 -16.13
N THR A 37 11.72 24.25 -16.96
CA THR A 37 10.32 23.80 -16.95
C THR A 37 9.93 23.08 -15.66
N ILE A 38 10.87 22.37 -15.03
CA ILE A 38 10.71 21.72 -13.72
C ILE A 38 10.69 22.79 -12.61
N ALA A 39 11.43 23.88 -12.77
CA ALA A 39 11.49 24.96 -11.78
C ALA A 39 10.21 25.83 -11.73
N GLU A 40 9.41 25.83 -12.79
CA GLU A 40 8.16 26.59 -12.88
C GLU A 40 6.96 25.85 -12.26
N GLN A 41 6.98 24.51 -12.22
CA GLN A 41 5.94 23.67 -11.60
C GLN A 41 5.86 23.78 -10.05
N ILE A 42 6.74 24.56 -9.43
CA ILE A 42 6.86 24.73 -7.98
C ILE A 42 5.70 25.57 -7.38
N GLU A 43 4.94 26.29 -8.20
CA GLU A 43 4.02 27.33 -7.72
C GLU A 43 2.59 26.88 -7.37
N GLN A 44 2.22 25.60 -7.60
CA GLN A 44 0.80 25.18 -7.56
C GLN A 44 0.52 23.94 -6.69
N SER A 45 1.05 23.88 -5.46
CA SER A 45 0.66 22.79 -4.53
C SER A 45 -0.19 23.32 -3.37
N ASP A 46 -1.42 23.74 -3.68
CA ASP A 46 -2.47 24.13 -2.72
C ASP A 46 -3.38 22.95 -2.33
N GLY A 47 -3.00 21.72 -2.69
CA GLY A 47 -3.74 20.50 -2.34
C GLY A 47 -3.62 20.10 -0.86
N ASN A 48 -4.38 19.08 -0.48
CA ASN A 48 -4.32 18.47 0.86
C ASN A 48 -2.87 18.05 1.20
N ASN A 49 -2.54 17.91 2.49
CA ASN A 49 -1.15 17.64 2.93
C ASN A 49 -0.48 16.46 2.19
N ILE A 50 -1.24 15.44 1.80
CA ILE A 50 -0.75 14.26 1.06
C ILE A 50 -0.54 14.55 -0.42
N GLU A 51 -1.53 15.09 -1.12
CA GLU A 51 -1.43 15.45 -2.54
C GLU A 51 -0.26 16.42 -2.78
N ARG A 52 -0.04 17.31 -1.82
CA ARG A 52 1.13 18.18 -1.80
C ARG A 52 2.43 17.38 -1.69
N ILE A 53 2.52 16.42 -0.77
CA ILE A 53 3.72 15.57 -0.63
C ILE A 53 3.95 14.74 -1.90
N GLU A 54 2.91 14.16 -2.50
CA GLU A 54 2.99 13.42 -3.77
C GLU A 54 3.51 14.30 -4.91
N SER A 55 2.97 15.51 -5.02
CA SER A 55 3.44 16.50 -6.00
C SER A 55 4.92 16.84 -5.77
N LEU A 56 5.34 16.95 -4.50
CA LEU A 56 6.74 17.18 -4.14
C LEU A 56 7.64 15.97 -4.46
N ILE A 57 7.17 14.74 -4.23
CA ILE A 57 7.90 13.50 -4.59
C ILE A 57 8.12 13.48 -6.09
N ARG A 58 7.07 13.70 -6.89
CA ARG A 58 7.15 13.74 -8.35
C ARG A 58 8.12 14.81 -8.84
N LEU A 59 8.05 16.00 -8.26
CA LEU A 59 8.97 17.10 -8.56
C LEU A 59 10.43 16.71 -8.28
N GLU A 60 10.70 16.07 -7.14
CA GLU A 60 12.05 15.63 -6.79
C GLU A 60 12.55 14.47 -7.66
N GLN A 61 11.67 13.57 -8.11
CA GLN A 61 12.02 12.53 -9.08
C GLN A 61 12.44 13.16 -10.41
N MET A 62 11.70 14.16 -10.90
CA MET A 62 12.06 14.87 -12.14
C MET A 62 13.41 15.60 -11.99
N ARG A 63 13.66 16.24 -10.85
CA ARG A 63 14.95 16.89 -10.55
C ARG A 63 16.11 15.89 -10.55
N LEU A 64 15.93 14.75 -9.88
CA LEU A 64 16.93 13.68 -9.86
C LEU A 64 17.21 13.17 -11.27
N HIS A 65 16.16 12.92 -12.06
CA HIS A 65 16.30 12.48 -13.44
C HIS A 65 17.06 13.49 -14.31
N SER A 66 16.74 14.78 -14.20
CA SER A 66 17.45 15.88 -14.88
C SER A 66 18.94 15.90 -14.55
N VAL A 67 19.29 15.73 -13.27
CA VAL A 67 20.70 15.71 -12.82
C VAL A 67 21.43 14.49 -13.38
N LEU A 68 20.80 13.31 -13.36
CA LEU A 68 21.37 12.08 -13.91
C LEU A 68 21.60 12.18 -15.42
N GLN A 69 20.64 12.73 -16.16
CA GLN A 69 20.80 13.00 -17.59
C GLN A 69 21.95 13.98 -17.86
N THR A 70 22.05 15.05 -17.05
CA THR A 70 23.11 16.05 -17.18
C THR A 70 24.48 15.45 -16.89
N LYS A 71 24.59 14.63 -15.84
CA LYS A 71 25.80 13.86 -15.53
C LYS A 71 26.19 12.94 -16.68
N ALA A 72 25.24 12.16 -17.21
CA ALA A 72 25.51 11.25 -18.33
C ALA A 72 25.99 11.99 -19.59
N ARG A 73 25.37 13.13 -19.92
CA ARG A 73 25.83 14.00 -21.02
C ARG A 73 27.22 14.55 -20.78
N TYR A 74 27.52 14.97 -19.55
CA TYR A 74 28.84 15.45 -19.17
C TYR A 74 29.90 14.35 -19.29
N ASP A 75 29.62 13.17 -18.73
CA ASP A 75 30.53 12.03 -18.75
C ASP A 75 30.81 11.58 -20.20
N ALA A 76 29.77 11.50 -21.05
CA ALA A 76 29.92 11.20 -22.48
C ALA A 76 30.79 12.24 -23.21
N ARG A 77 30.52 13.54 -23.02
CA ARG A 77 31.37 14.61 -23.61
C ARG A 77 32.81 14.54 -23.11
N GLY A 78 33.01 14.09 -21.87
CA GLY A 78 34.33 13.84 -21.30
C GLY A 78 35.08 12.72 -22.01
N GLU A 79 34.40 11.61 -22.28
CA GLU A 79 34.97 10.47 -23.02
C GLU A 79 35.40 10.86 -24.45
N TYR A 80 34.65 11.73 -25.12
CA TYR A 80 34.96 12.22 -26.46
C TYR A 80 35.87 13.47 -26.50
N ASN A 81 36.41 13.91 -25.36
CA ASN A 81 37.22 15.15 -25.26
C ASN A 81 36.51 16.42 -25.78
N GLU A 82 35.19 16.47 -25.68
CA GLU A 82 34.35 17.61 -26.11
C GLU A 82 34.04 18.59 -24.96
N LEU A 83 34.65 18.39 -23.79
CA LEU A 83 34.49 19.27 -22.65
C LEU A 83 35.29 20.57 -22.84
N SER A 84 34.62 21.69 -22.59
CA SER A 84 35.17 23.02 -22.66
C SER A 84 35.45 23.58 -21.27
N ALA A 85 36.22 24.66 -21.17
CA ALA A 85 36.48 25.32 -19.90
C ALA A 85 35.19 25.83 -19.22
N SER A 86 34.13 26.14 -19.99
CA SER A 86 32.83 26.56 -19.46
C SER A 86 32.00 25.43 -18.86
N ASP A 87 32.33 24.17 -19.14
CA ASP A 87 31.65 23.01 -18.54
C ASP A 87 32.19 22.69 -17.14
N LEU A 88 33.29 23.32 -16.72
CA LEU A 88 33.89 23.16 -15.41
C LEU A 88 33.44 24.27 -14.46
N GLU A 89 33.14 23.90 -13.21
CA GLU A 89 32.80 24.84 -12.16
C GLU A 89 34.05 25.48 -11.57
N LEU A 90 34.02 26.79 -11.37
CA LEU A 90 35.03 27.46 -10.56
C LEU A 90 34.80 27.11 -9.09
N SER A 91 35.74 26.36 -8.53
CA SER A 91 35.91 26.21 -7.08
C SER A 91 36.99 27.17 -6.60
N GLU A 92 36.68 28.01 -5.62
CA GLU A 92 37.69 28.76 -4.87
C GLU A 92 38.40 27.79 -3.92
N VAL A 93 39.72 27.70 -4.03
CA VAL A 93 40.56 27.01 -3.05
C VAL A 93 41.21 28.10 -2.20
N THR A 94 40.85 28.17 -0.92
CA THR A 94 41.57 28.99 0.05
C THR A 94 43.00 28.46 0.18
N SER A 95 43.96 29.21 -0.35
CA SER A 95 45.37 29.04 0.01
C SER A 95 45.70 30.04 1.11
N GLY A 96 46.39 29.60 2.15
CA GLY A 96 46.88 30.48 3.21
C GLY A 96 47.76 31.62 2.65
N ALA A 97 47.88 32.69 3.45
CA ALA A 97 48.71 33.91 3.35
C ALA A 97 48.92 34.62 1.99
N ASP A 98 49.09 33.93 0.86
CA ASP A 98 49.65 34.50 -0.38
C ASP A 98 48.77 34.35 -1.65
N GLY A 99 47.45 34.22 -1.50
CA GLY A 99 46.50 34.54 -2.59
C GLY A 99 45.54 33.43 -3.02
N THR A 100 44.45 33.84 -3.67
CA THR A 100 43.35 32.97 -4.10
C THR A 100 43.71 32.21 -5.37
N LEU A 101 43.85 30.89 -5.30
CA LEU A 101 43.98 30.03 -6.47
C LEU A 101 42.58 29.52 -6.86
N THR A 102 42.13 29.88 -8.06
CA THR A 102 40.88 29.36 -8.62
C THR A 102 41.16 28.06 -9.36
N LYS A 103 40.46 26.98 -9.00
CA LYS A 103 40.56 25.70 -9.72
C LYS A 103 39.22 25.39 -10.38
N ARG A 104 39.27 25.18 -11.70
CA ARG A 104 38.13 24.66 -12.46
C ARG A 104 38.04 23.16 -12.23
N GLN A 105 36.89 22.68 -11.75
CA GLN A 105 36.65 21.28 -11.42
C GLN A 105 35.37 20.78 -12.08
N ARG A 106 35.28 19.46 -12.22
CA ARG A 106 34.03 18.79 -12.61
C ARG A 106 32.91 19.20 -11.64
N PRO A 107 31.70 19.53 -12.13
CA PRO A 107 30.54 19.73 -11.27
C PRO A 107 30.36 18.57 -10.28
N ASN A 108 30.04 18.87 -9.02
CA ASN A 108 29.84 17.84 -7.99
C ASN A 108 28.45 17.20 -8.13
N PHE A 109 28.26 16.38 -9.16
CA PHE A 109 26.99 15.70 -9.42
C PHE A 109 26.59 14.78 -8.28
N GLU A 110 27.55 14.13 -7.64
CA GLU A 110 27.35 13.15 -6.56
C GLU A 110 26.68 13.81 -5.36
N GLN A 111 27.17 14.98 -4.92
CA GLN A 111 26.54 15.74 -3.84
C GLN A 111 25.11 16.18 -4.18
N VAL A 112 24.85 16.53 -5.44
CA VAL A 112 23.50 16.93 -5.89
C VAL A 112 22.57 15.72 -5.92
N ILE A 113 23.04 14.57 -6.39
CA ILE A 113 22.30 13.30 -6.40
C ILE A 113 21.95 12.88 -4.97
N ASP A 114 22.93 12.82 -4.07
CA ASP A 114 22.73 12.42 -2.66
C ASP A 114 21.68 13.30 -1.98
N ARG A 115 21.75 14.61 -2.22
CA ARG A 115 20.77 15.56 -1.68
C ARG A 115 19.36 15.33 -2.21
N ASN A 116 19.21 15.03 -3.51
CA ASN A 116 17.92 14.71 -4.11
C ASN A 116 17.35 13.40 -3.56
N VAL A 117 18.18 12.36 -3.49
CA VAL A 117 17.80 11.04 -2.95
C VAL A 117 17.41 11.15 -1.48
N GLY A 118 18.22 11.79 -0.63
CA GLY A 118 17.91 11.96 0.78
C GLY A 118 16.59 12.72 1.02
N ARG A 119 16.27 13.68 0.15
CA ARG A 119 14.99 14.40 0.20
C ARG A 119 13.82 13.56 -0.28
N LEU A 120 13.99 12.79 -1.35
CA LEU A 120 12.98 11.83 -1.81
C LEU A 120 12.62 10.85 -0.69
N LEU A 121 13.64 10.27 -0.04
CA LEU A 121 13.45 9.38 1.09
C LEU A 121 12.69 10.06 2.24
N ALA A 122 13.04 11.31 2.58
CA ALA A 122 12.34 12.05 3.62
C ALA A 122 10.88 12.37 3.27
N LEU A 123 10.59 12.65 2.00
CA LEU A 123 9.22 12.88 1.53
C LEU A 123 8.39 11.60 1.53
N ILE A 124 8.98 10.47 1.13
CA ILE A 124 8.33 9.16 1.17
C ILE A 124 8.03 8.75 2.62
N ALA A 125 9.00 8.89 3.52
CA ALA A 125 8.80 8.59 4.94
C ALA A 125 7.68 9.44 5.56
N GLU A 126 7.59 10.71 5.16
CA GLU A 126 6.51 11.60 5.60
C GLU A 126 5.16 11.20 5.00
N GLN A 127 5.11 10.79 3.74
CA GLN A 127 3.91 10.25 3.10
C GLN A 127 3.40 9.02 3.86
N GLU A 128 4.28 8.06 4.15
CA GLU A 128 3.96 6.86 4.93
C GLU A 128 3.47 7.22 6.34
N ARG A 129 4.11 8.18 7.00
CA ARG A 129 3.70 8.66 8.32
C ARG A 129 2.27 9.24 8.31
N ILE A 130 1.92 10.01 7.29
CA ILE A 130 0.58 10.58 7.18
C ILE A 130 -0.43 9.50 6.77
N ALA A 131 -0.07 8.60 5.87
CA ALA A 131 -0.90 7.47 5.45
C ALA A 131 -1.29 6.58 6.65
N ALA A 132 -0.34 6.34 7.55
CA ALA A 132 -0.57 5.59 8.79
C ALA A 132 -1.29 6.41 9.89
N SER A 133 -1.52 7.70 9.69
CA SER A 133 -2.13 8.53 10.74
C SER A 133 -3.61 8.17 10.94
N PRO A 134 -4.10 8.06 12.20
CA PRO A 134 -5.48 7.67 12.47
C PRO A 134 -6.52 8.58 11.80
N ALA A 135 -6.22 9.89 11.72
CA ALA A 135 -7.09 10.86 11.06
C ALA A 135 -7.22 10.59 9.55
N HIS A 136 -6.11 10.26 8.89
CA HIS A 136 -6.14 9.93 7.47
C HIS A 136 -6.88 8.61 7.21
N VAL A 137 -6.56 7.56 7.99
CA VAL A 137 -7.24 6.27 7.89
C VAL A 137 -8.76 6.42 8.09
N ALA A 138 -9.18 7.21 9.08
CA ALA A 138 -10.60 7.47 9.32
C ALA A 138 -11.26 8.22 8.16
N SER A 139 -10.61 9.25 7.60
CA SER A 139 -11.11 9.99 6.43
C SER A 139 -11.28 9.07 5.23
N ARG A 140 -10.26 8.30 4.90
CA ARG A 140 -10.27 7.38 3.76
C ARG A 140 -11.28 6.26 3.92
N LEU A 141 -11.41 5.71 5.12
CA LEU A 141 -12.46 4.74 5.42
C LEU A 141 -13.85 5.33 5.22
N SER A 142 -14.10 6.57 5.67
CA SER A 142 -15.38 7.25 5.45
C SER A 142 -15.67 7.40 3.96
N GLU A 143 -14.68 7.85 3.17
CA GLU A 143 -14.82 8.00 1.71
C GLU A 143 -15.19 6.67 1.02
N VAL A 144 -14.52 5.57 1.38
CA VAL A 144 -14.83 4.23 0.84
C VAL A 144 -16.24 3.79 1.21
N LEU A 145 -16.66 4.00 2.46
CA LEU A 145 -18.00 3.63 2.92
C LEU A 145 -19.09 4.47 2.24
N ASP A 146 -18.85 5.77 2.05
CA ASP A 146 -19.77 6.69 1.38
C ASP A 146 -19.92 6.33 -0.11
N GLU A 147 -18.81 6.01 -0.78
CA GLU A 147 -18.80 5.56 -2.18
C GLU A 147 -19.53 4.21 -2.33
N ALA A 148 -19.26 3.26 -1.44
CA ALA A 148 -19.95 1.96 -1.42
C ALA A 148 -21.45 2.12 -1.19
N GLN A 149 -21.86 3.02 -0.31
CA GLN A 149 -23.27 3.32 -0.08
C GLN A 149 -23.93 3.97 -1.30
N ALA A 150 -23.26 4.92 -1.95
CA ALA A 150 -23.78 5.62 -3.13
C ALA A 150 -23.95 4.69 -4.35
N SER A 151 -23.08 3.69 -4.48
CA SER A 151 -23.07 2.71 -5.57
C SER A 151 -23.86 1.43 -5.26
N GLY A 152 -24.33 1.26 -4.03
CA GLY A 152 -25.08 0.08 -3.61
C GLY A 152 -24.23 -1.19 -3.56
N MET A 153 -22.94 -1.07 -3.24
CA MET A 153 -22.02 -2.21 -3.17
C MET A 153 -22.41 -3.20 -2.07
N SER A 154 -22.10 -4.47 -2.31
CA SER A 154 -22.24 -5.54 -1.31
C SER A 154 -21.25 -5.34 -0.15
N ALA A 155 -21.47 -6.04 0.97
CA ALA A 155 -20.52 -5.95 2.09
C ALA A 155 -19.17 -6.58 1.70
N ALA A 156 -19.18 -7.66 0.91
CA ALA A 156 -17.97 -8.31 0.40
C ALA A 156 -17.15 -7.37 -0.48
N ASP A 157 -17.77 -6.71 -1.47
CA ASP A 157 -17.08 -5.78 -2.37
C ASP A 157 -16.54 -4.55 -1.60
N THR A 158 -17.30 -4.07 -0.63
CA THR A 158 -16.88 -2.94 0.22
C THR A 158 -15.66 -3.32 1.07
N ALA A 159 -15.62 -4.54 1.59
CA ALA A 159 -14.46 -5.04 2.35
C ALA A 159 -13.23 -5.18 1.45
N GLU A 160 -13.40 -5.68 0.23
CA GLU A 160 -12.31 -5.73 -0.76
C GLU A 160 -11.76 -4.33 -1.07
N GLN A 161 -12.64 -3.32 -1.21
CA GLN A 161 -12.19 -1.95 -1.43
C GLN A 161 -11.42 -1.36 -0.25
N CYS A 162 -11.86 -1.64 0.98
CA CYS A 162 -11.08 -1.28 2.17
C CYS A 162 -9.66 -1.86 2.10
N GLU A 163 -9.53 -3.15 1.77
CA GLU A 163 -8.24 -3.83 1.69
C GLU A 163 -7.37 -3.28 0.56
N ARG A 164 -7.95 -3.02 -0.63
CA ARG A 164 -7.24 -2.38 -1.75
C ARG A 164 -6.74 -0.97 -1.40
N ALA A 165 -7.46 -0.26 -0.53
CA ALA A 165 -7.03 1.02 0.02
C ALA A 165 -5.98 0.90 1.14
N GLY A 166 -5.58 -0.32 1.51
CA GLY A 166 -4.64 -0.58 2.61
C GLY A 166 -5.25 -0.43 4.00
N ILE A 167 -6.58 -0.43 4.11
CA ILE A 167 -7.32 -0.21 5.35
C ILE A 167 -7.95 -1.53 5.78
N ALA A 168 -7.70 -1.95 7.01
CA ALA A 168 -8.39 -3.11 7.57
C ALA A 168 -9.91 -2.82 7.69
N PRO A 169 -10.79 -3.68 7.15
CA PRO A 169 -12.23 -3.44 7.21
C PRO A 169 -12.70 -3.41 8.68
N PRO A 170 -13.60 -2.47 9.06
CA PRO A 170 -14.12 -2.40 10.42
C PRO A 170 -14.84 -3.69 10.82
N PHE A 171 -14.82 -3.99 12.13
CA PHE A 171 -15.45 -5.21 12.66
C PHE A 171 -16.93 -5.37 12.24
N SER A 172 -17.69 -4.27 12.21
CA SER A 172 -19.08 -4.28 11.76
C SER A 172 -19.23 -4.70 10.30
N LEU A 173 -18.34 -4.26 9.42
CA LEU A 173 -18.30 -4.66 8.01
C LEU A 173 -17.95 -6.14 7.88
N GLN A 174 -16.96 -6.62 8.65
CA GLN A 174 -16.59 -8.04 8.66
C GLN A 174 -17.76 -8.95 9.07
N GLN A 175 -18.58 -8.55 10.05
CA GLN A 175 -19.78 -9.31 10.43
C GLN A 175 -20.82 -9.36 9.32
N ARG A 176 -20.98 -8.26 8.57
CA ARG A 176 -21.90 -8.21 7.41
C ARG A 176 -21.40 -9.10 6.28
N VAL A 177 -20.10 -9.07 5.96
CA VAL A 177 -19.49 -9.98 4.97
C VAL A 177 -19.74 -11.43 5.36
N ARG A 178 -19.52 -11.78 6.63
CA ARG A 178 -19.76 -13.15 7.11
C ARG A 178 -21.22 -13.57 6.96
N ALA A 179 -22.16 -12.69 7.28
CA ALA A 179 -23.59 -12.97 7.11
C ALA A 179 -23.96 -13.13 5.63
N GLU A 180 -23.41 -12.28 4.76
CA GLU A 180 -23.61 -12.32 3.32
C GLU A 180 -23.08 -13.64 2.72
N LEU A 181 -21.84 -14.00 3.01
CA LEU A 181 -21.21 -15.24 2.53
C LEU A 181 -21.90 -16.50 3.08
N ALA A 182 -22.51 -16.44 4.26
CA ALA A 182 -23.27 -17.56 4.82
C ALA A 182 -24.59 -17.81 4.07
N LEU A 183 -25.10 -16.82 3.33
CA LEU A 183 -26.33 -16.91 2.54
C LEU A 183 -26.05 -17.26 1.07
N VAL A 184 -24.78 -17.29 0.66
CA VAL A 184 -24.41 -17.73 -0.68
C VAL A 184 -24.56 -19.24 -0.74
N GLU A 185 -25.63 -19.71 -1.39
CA GLU A 185 -25.79 -21.12 -1.69
C GLU A 185 -24.61 -21.60 -2.57
N PRO A 186 -24.04 -22.78 -2.28
CA PRO A 186 -23.04 -23.35 -3.16
C PRO A 186 -23.65 -23.52 -4.55
N PRO A 187 -22.85 -23.34 -5.62
CA PRO A 187 -23.33 -23.59 -6.97
C PRO A 187 -23.87 -25.02 -7.03
N GLU A 188 -25.11 -25.17 -7.52
CA GLU A 188 -25.66 -26.50 -7.75
C GLU A 188 -24.69 -27.27 -8.66
N PRO A 189 -24.37 -28.53 -8.34
CA PRO A 189 -23.56 -29.34 -9.24
C PRO A 189 -24.22 -29.37 -10.62
N GLU A 190 -23.45 -29.05 -11.67
CA GLU A 190 -23.93 -29.10 -13.05
C GLU A 190 -24.24 -30.55 -13.42
N GLY A 191 -25.52 -30.89 -13.33
CA GLY A 191 -26.01 -32.26 -13.43
C GLY A 191 -26.78 -32.60 -12.17
N GLY A 192 -28.09 -32.43 -12.21
CA GLY A 192 -28.96 -33.06 -11.22
C GLY A 192 -28.67 -34.56 -11.15
N VAL A 193 -29.00 -35.18 -10.01
CA VAL A 193 -28.83 -36.62 -9.81
C VAL A 193 -29.51 -37.34 -10.98
N THR A 194 -28.75 -38.13 -11.73
CA THR A 194 -29.30 -38.89 -12.85
C THR A 194 -30.24 -39.98 -12.34
N ASP A 195 -31.20 -40.42 -13.16
CA ASP A 195 -32.13 -41.50 -12.76
C ASP A 195 -31.37 -42.78 -12.31
N ASP A 196 -30.24 -43.08 -12.95
CA ASP A 196 -29.37 -44.21 -12.58
C ASP A 196 -28.73 -44.02 -11.19
N GLU A 197 -28.35 -42.78 -10.83
CA GLU A 197 -27.81 -42.47 -9.51
C GLU A 197 -28.91 -42.48 -8.43
N LEU A 198 -30.13 -42.07 -8.77
CA LEU A 198 -31.29 -42.18 -7.89
C LEU A 198 -31.66 -43.64 -7.61
N GLU A 199 -31.64 -44.51 -8.63
CA GLU A 199 -31.87 -45.94 -8.44
C GLU A 199 -30.78 -46.56 -7.55
N ARG A 200 -29.50 -46.20 -7.74
CA ARG A 200 -28.42 -46.67 -6.87
C ARG A 200 -28.61 -46.21 -5.43
N LEU A 201 -28.88 -44.93 -5.21
CA LEU A 201 -29.09 -44.37 -3.86
C LEU A 201 -30.34 -44.98 -3.19
N SER A 202 -31.40 -45.23 -3.96
CA SER A 202 -32.60 -45.90 -3.45
C SER A 202 -32.33 -47.34 -3.04
N ALA A 203 -31.51 -48.07 -3.80
CA ALA A 203 -31.12 -49.44 -3.48
C ALA A 203 -30.25 -49.51 -2.22
N GLU A 204 -29.25 -48.62 -2.11
CA GLU A 204 -28.40 -48.49 -0.90
C GLU A 204 -29.24 -48.18 0.34
N TYR A 205 -30.20 -47.25 0.24
CA TYR A 205 -31.09 -46.89 1.34
C TYR A 205 -32.02 -48.05 1.75
N GLN A 206 -32.53 -48.81 0.77
CA GLN A 206 -33.36 -49.98 1.04
C GLN A 206 -32.57 -51.05 1.80
N GLU A 207 -31.31 -51.30 1.42
CA GLU A 207 -30.42 -52.26 2.08
C GLU A 207 -30.08 -51.83 3.52
N GLU A 208 -29.84 -50.53 3.75
CA GLU A 208 -29.64 -49.99 5.10
C GLU A 208 -30.88 -50.15 5.99
N VAL A 209 -32.07 -49.87 5.46
CA VAL A 209 -33.34 -50.01 6.20
C VAL A 209 -33.61 -51.47 6.55
N GLU A 210 -33.37 -52.40 5.62
CA GLU A 210 -33.54 -53.83 5.88
C GLU A 210 -32.57 -54.34 6.97
N GLY A 211 -31.31 -53.86 6.96
CA GLY A 211 -30.34 -54.13 8.00
C GLY A 211 -30.74 -53.55 9.36
N GLU A 212 -31.30 -52.34 9.39
CA GLU A 212 -31.76 -51.67 10.61
C GLU A 212 -32.96 -52.38 11.23
N VAL A 213 -33.91 -52.87 10.43
CA VAL A 213 -35.05 -53.65 10.90
C VAL A 213 -34.59 -54.95 11.57
N ALA A 214 -33.67 -55.69 10.94
CA ALA A 214 -33.12 -56.92 11.52
C ALA A 214 -32.38 -56.66 12.84
N TRP A 215 -31.62 -55.56 12.93
CA TRP A 215 -30.96 -55.14 14.16
C TRP A 215 -31.96 -54.78 15.26
N LEU A 216 -33.03 -54.06 14.95
CA LEU A 216 -34.08 -53.69 15.90
C LEU A 216 -34.80 -54.92 16.47
N GLU A 217 -35.08 -55.93 15.65
CA GLU A 217 -35.70 -57.18 16.09
C GLU A 217 -34.78 -57.95 17.04
N GLN A 218 -33.50 -58.11 16.69
CA GLN A 218 -32.51 -58.75 17.56
C GLN A 218 -32.39 -58.03 18.91
N ARG A 219 -32.40 -56.68 18.88
CA ARG A 219 -32.30 -55.87 20.10
C ARG A 219 -33.53 -56.00 20.99
N ARG A 220 -34.74 -56.11 20.40
CA ARG A 220 -35.98 -56.36 21.15
C ARG A 220 -35.96 -57.70 21.86
N GLU A 221 -35.48 -58.76 21.21
CA GLU A 221 -35.36 -60.09 21.82
C GLU A 221 -34.32 -60.15 22.94
N GLU A 222 -33.20 -59.44 22.79
CA GLU A 222 -32.17 -59.32 23.84
C GLU A 222 -32.72 -58.59 25.07
N VAL A 223 -33.44 -57.49 24.86
CA VAL A 223 -34.09 -56.72 25.93
C VAL A 223 -35.17 -57.55 26.63
N ALA A 224 -36.00 -58.29 25.87
CA ALA A 224 -37.00 -59.20 26.44
C ALA A 224 -36.36 -60.26 27.35
N ARG A 225 -35.27 -60.92 26.89
CA ARG A 225 -34.51 -61.87 27.71
C ARG A 225 -33.91 -61.26 28.97
N MET A 226 -33.39 -60.03 28.89
CA MET A 226 -32.89 -59.30 30.06
C MET A 226 -34.00 -58.94 31.06
N HIS A 227 -35.21 -58.66 30.59
CA HIS A 227 -36.35 -58.41 31.47
C HIS A 227 -36.84 -59.69 32.15
N GLU A 228 -36.89 -60.82 31.43
CA GLU A 228 -37.25 -62.12 31.98
C GLU A 228 -36.23 -62.60 33.03
N SER A 229 -34.92 -62.49 32.76
CA SER A 229 -33.89 -62.86 33.73
C SER A 229 -33.94 -62.00 35.00
N LYS A 230 -34.13 -60.68 34.86
CA LYS A 230 -34.30 -59.77 36.00
C LYS A 230 -35.58 -60.01 36.79
N GLN A 231 -36.65 -60.50 36.17
CA GLN A 231 -37.87 -60.89 36.87
C GLN A 231 -37.69 -62.20 37.64
N GLN A 232 -36.97 -63.17 37.08
CA GLN A 232 -36.62 -64.43 37.76
C GLN A 232 -35.68 -64.20 38.95
N GLU A 233 -34.69 -63.32 38.83
CA GLU A 233 -33.80 -62.94 39.95
C GLU A 233 -34.56 -62.24 41.09
N LYS A 234 -35.62 -61.46 40.77
CA LYS A 234 -36.47 -60.80 41.78
C LYS A 234 -37.48 -61.73 42.45
N GLN A 235 -37.80 -62.88 41.85
CA GLN A 235 -38.72 -63.88 42.42
C GLN A 235 -37.98 -65.00 43.19
N GLY A 236 -36.65 -65.08 43.05
CA GLY A 236 -35.78 -66.02 43.76
C GLY A 236 -35.11 -65.47 45.03
N GLN A 237 -35.47 -64.26 45.48
CA GLN A 237 -35.14 -63.67 46.79
C GLN A 237 -36.40 -63.58 47.65
#